data_AF-A0A377M4Y3-F1
#
_entry.id   AF-A0A377M4Y3-F1
#
_cell.length_a   1.000
_cell.length_b   1.000
_cell.length_c   1.000
_cell.angle_alpha   90.00
_cell.angle_beta   90.00
_cell.angle_gamma   90.00
#
_symmetry.space_group_name_H-M   'P 1'
#
loop_
_entity.id
_entity.type
_entity.pdbx_description
1 polymer ?
#
loop_
_entity_poly.entity_id
_entity_poly.type
_entity_poly.pdbx_seq_one_letter_code
_entity_poly.pdbx_strand_id
1 'polypeptide(L)' 'MSLSGLFNVGHDVGGFSGDKPDAELFVRWVQNGVMHPRFTIHSWNDDHTVKRAVDVSGRHPRYSRCY' A
#
# COMPACT_ATOMS: atom_id res chain seq x y z
N MET A 1 17.37 6.55 -6.68
CA MET A 1 17.27 5.74 -7.91
C MET A 1 17.27 6.60 -9.18
N SER A 2 16.53 7.72 -9.23
CA SER A 2 16.39 8.52 -10.46
C SER A 2 17.68 9.12 -11.01
N LEU A 3 18.60 9.58 -10.16
CA LEU A 3 19.91 10.12 -10.59
C LEU A 3 20.88 9.05 -11.14
N SER A 4 20.52 7.77 -11.03
CA SER A 4 21.32 6.63 -11.51
C SER A 4 20.73 6.03 -12.80
N GLY A 5 19.82 6.74 -13.48
CA GLY A 5 19.19 6.29 -14.73
C GLY A 5 17.94 5.41 -14.55
N LEU A 6 17.50 5.17 -13.30
CA LEU A 6 16.29 4.38 -13.03
C LEU A 6 15.09 5.31 -12.87
N PHE A 7 14.37 5.52 -13.97
CA PHE A 7 13.31 6.54 -14.08
C PHE A 7 11.92 6.06 -13.67
N ASN A 8 11.61 4.76 -13.79
CA ASN A 8 10.30 4.20 -13.46
C ASN A 8 10.30 3.55 -12.06
N VAL A 9 10.45 4.37 -11.03
CA VAL A 9 10.61 3.93 -9.64
C VAL A 9 9.50 4.45 -8.74
N GLY A 10 9.20 3.70 -7.70
CA GLY A 10 8.18 3.98 -6.67
C GLY A 10 8.33 3.01 -5.50
N HIS A 11 7.53 3.21 -4.45
CA HIS A 11 7.49 2.35 -3.27
C HIS A 11 6.04 1.89 -3.02
N ASP A 12 5.88 0.90 -2.14
CA ASP A 12 4.56 0.40 -1.73
C ASP A 12 3.83 1.44 -0.86
N VAL A 13 2.88 2.14 -1.47
CA VAL A 13 2.01 3.11 -0.82
C VAL A 13 1.10 2.35 0.15
N GLY A 14 1.07 2.76 1.41
CA GLY A 14 0.37 2.00 2.46
C GLY A 14 1.27 1.08 3.26
N GLY A 15 2.54 0.91 2.84
CA GLY A 15 3.51 0.09 3.54
C GLY A 15 3.28 -1.40 3.25
N PHE A 16 4.37 -2.16 3.24
CA PHE A 16 4.34 -3.56 2.83
C PHE A 16 3.95 -4.53 3.96
N SER A 17 4.45 -4.30 5.18
CA SER A 17 4.32 -5.22 6.31
C SER A 17 3.98 -4.50 7.62
N GLY A 18 3.35 -5.21 8.55
CA GLY A 18 2.97 -4.69 9.86
C GLY A 18 1.47 -4.46 9.96
N ASP A 19 1.08 -3.64 10.93
CA ASP A 19 -0.31 -3.22 11.09
C ASP A 19 -0.67 -2.14 10.06
N LYS A 20 -1.96 -2.01 9.75
CA LYS A 20 -2.44 -0.96 8.83
C LYS A 20 -2.04 0.43 9.36
N PRO A 21 -1.49 1.32 8.52
CA PRO A 21 -1.27 2.70 8.92
C PRO A 21 -2.61 3.37 9.19
N ASP A 22 -2.60 4.36 10.07
CA ASP A 22 -3.77 5.17 10.34
C ASP A 22 -4.25 5.88 9.06
N ALA A 23 -5.54 6.23 9.02
CA ALA A 23 -6.16 6.86 7.86
C ALA A 23 -5.45 8.16 7.44
N GLU A 24 -4.98 8.96 8.40
CA GLU A 24 -4.23 10.19 8.10
C GLU A 24 -2.90 9.87 7.39
N LEU A 25 -2.15 8.90 7.93
CA LEU A 25 -0.86 8.49 7.38
C LEU A 25 -1.03 7.90 5.97
N PHE A 26 -2.08 7.10 5.77
CA PHE A 26 -2.39 6.52 4.47
C PHE A 26 -2.70 7.60 3.42
N VAL A 27 -3.55 8.59 3.77
CA VAL A 27 -3.88 9.70 2.86
C VAL A 27 -2.63 10.49 2.48
N ARG A 28 -1.73 10.76 3.43
CA ARG A 28 -0.45 11.43 3.14
C ARG A 28 0.42 10.63 2.17
N TRP A 29 0.46 9.31 2.31
CA TRP A 29 1.19 8.44 1.38
C TRP A 29 0.58 8.41 -0.01
N VAL A 30 -0.74 8.41 -0.15
CA VAL A 30 -1.43 8.49 -1.45
C VAL A 30 -1.15 9.83 -2.12
N GLN A 31 -1.28 10.94 -1.38
CA GLN A 31 -1.00 12.29 -1.86
C GLN A 31 0.43 12.46 -2.37
N ASN A 32 1.40 11.85 -1.69
CA ASN A 32 2.78 11.82 -2.14
C ASN A 32 2.98 10.85 -3.33
N GLY A 33 2.38 9.66 -3.25
CA GLY A 33 2.52 8.58 -4.21
C GLY A 33 2.06 8.94 -5.61
N VAL A 34 0.97 9.70 -5.76
CA VAL A 34 0.42 10.10 -7.08
C VAL A 34 1.42 10.90 -7.93
N MET A 35 2.41 11.53 -7.28
CA MET A 35 3.46 12.30 -7.95
C MET A 35 4.68 11.45 -8.34
N HIS A 36 4.71 10.15 -8.01
CA HIS A 36 5.81 9.25 -8.36
C HIS A 36 5.56 8.53 -9.70
N PRO A 37 6.61 8.26 -10.49
CA PRO A 37 6.49 7.56 -11.79
C PRO A 37 5.80 6.20 -11.70
N ARG A 38 5.96 5.51 -10.56
CA ARG A 38 5.30 4.25 -10.27
C ARG A 38 4.45 4.37 -9.00
N PHE A 39 3.15 4.18 -9.16
CA PHE A 39 2.21 4.08 -8.05
C PHE A 39 1.82 2.61 -7.84
N THR A 40 2.02 2.08 -6.64
CA THR A 40 1.66 0.70 -6.29
C THR A 40 1.23 0.63 -4.84
N ILE A 41 0.11 -0.04 -4.58
CA ILE A 41 -0.32 -0.44 -3.23
C ILE A 41 -0.13 -1.95 -3.15
N HIS A 42 0.63 -2.39 -2.17
CA HIS A 42 0.94 -3.80 -1.98
C HIS A 42 1.07 -4.11 -0.49
N SER A 43 0.62 -5.32 -0.10
CA SER A 43 0.65 -5.78 1.29
C SER A 43 1.12 -7.22 1.37
N TRP A 44 1.89 -7.53 2.40
CA TRP A 44 2.30 -8.87 2.75
C TRP A 44 1.13 -9.70 3.32
N ASN A 45 1.16 -11.00 3.03
CA ASN A 45 0.11 -11.92 3.40
C ASN A 45 0.63 -13.09 4.25
N ASP A 46 0.66 -12.92 5.57
CA ASP A 46 1.11 -13.96 6.50
C ASP A 46 0.12 -15.13 6.65
N ASP A 47 -1.15 -14.93 6.33
CA ASP A 47 -2.22 -15.90 6.60
C ASP A 47 -2.49 -16.88 5.45
N HIS A 48 -1.69 -16.81 4.36
CA HIS A 48 -1.82 -17.63 3.14
C HIS A 48 -3.22 -17.61 2.49
N THR A 49 -4.11 -16.72 2.88
CA THR A 49 -5.44 -16.59 2.26
C THR A 49 -5.40 -15.64 1.07
N VAL A 50 -6.12 -15.95 -0.01
CA VAL A 50 -6.11 -15.10 -1.21
C VAL A 50 -6.74 -13.74 -0.89
N LYS A 51 -5.99 -12.65 -1.10
CA LYS A 51 -6.50 -11.28 -0.89
C LYS A 51 -7.27 -10.80 -2.13
N ARG A 52 -8.43 -10.16 -1.93
CA ARG A 52 -9.18 -9.49 -2.99
C ARG A 52 -8.77 -8.02 -3.07
N ALA A 53 -8.79 -7.47 -4.29
CA ALA A 53 -8.51 -6.06 -4.54
C ALA A 53 -9.48 -5.14 -3.78
N VAL A 54 -8.93 -4.19 -3.03
CA VAL A 54 -9.57 -2.99 -2.47
C VAL A 54 -10.98 -3.24 -1.91
N ASP A 55 -11.04 -3.71 -0.66
CA ASP A 55 -12.29 -3.67 0.12
C ASP A 55 -12.35 -2.37 0.94
N VAL A 56 -13.09 -1.39 0.42
CA VAL A 56 -13.43 -0.13 1.12
C VAL A 56 -14.58 -0.30 2.14
N SER A 57 -15.15 -1.50 2.29
CA SER A 57 -16.43 -1.69 2.99
C SER A 57 -16.36 -1.83 4.52
N GLY A 58 -15.17 -1.90 5.11
CA GLY A 58 -14.99 -1.87 6.57
C GLY A 58 -15.71 -2.98 7.35
N ARG A 59 -16.15 -4.07 6.70
CA ARG A 59 -17.01 -5.10 7.30
C ARG A 59 -16.38 -6.49 7.28
N HIS A 60 -15.32 -6.72 8.05
CA HIS A 60 -15.04 -8.02 8.71
C HIS A 60 -13.87 -7.93 9.71
N PRO A 61 -13.98 -8.54 10.91
CA PRO A 61 -12.95 -8.45 11.95
C PRO A 61 -11.70 -9.32 11.70
N ARG A 62 -11.58 -9.98 10.55
CA ARG A 62 -10.46 -10.90 10.23
C ARG A 62 -9.53 -10.45 9.09
N TYR A 63 -9.65 -9.19 8.64
CA TYR A 63 -8.82 -8.63 7.56
C TYR A 63 -8.07 -7.38 8.00
N SER A 64 -7.43 -7.43 9.18
CA SER A 64 -6.75 -6.28 9.78
C SER A 64 -5.39 -5.92 9.15
N ARG A 65 -4.90 -6.65 8.14
CA ARG A 65 -3.54 -6.47 7.57
C ARG A 65 -3.45 -6.06 6.11
N CYS A 66 -4.55 -5.72 5.45
CA CYS A 66 -4.60 -5.65 3.98
C CYS A 66 -5.24 -4.37 3.45
N TYR A 67 -4.54 -3.72 2.52
CA TYR A 67 -5.12 -2.88 1.48
C TYR A 67 -5.42 -3.71 0.23
#